data_AF-A0A497CHI4-F1
#
_entry.id   AF-A0A497CHI4-F1
#
_cell.length_a   1.000
_cell.length_b   1.000
_cell.length_c   1.000
_cell.angle_alpha   90.00
_cell.angle_beta   90.00
_cell.angle_gamma   90.00
#
_symmetry.space_group_name_H-M   'P 1'
#
loop_
_entity.id
_entity.type
_entity.pdbx_description
1 polymer ?
#
loop_
_entity_poly.entity_id
_entity_poly.type
_entity_poly.pdbx_seq_one_letter_code
_entity_poly.pdbx_strand_id
1 'polypeptide(L)'
;MIAMIHSSKNINGTRFMRTAAFIMILILLFSWAGCRTQSAIVEETSLAKNEFQKKCQSCHKLPKPASKTDSEWVVLVLRYGKKAKLTDDQVKRITVYLTENN
;
A
#
# COMPACT_ATOMS: atom_id res chain seq x y z
N MET A 1 -73.49 -17.59 7.35
CA MET A 1 -72.19 -18.23 6.99
C MET A 1 -71.57 -17.48 5.83
N ILE A 2 -70.65 -16.54 6.09
CA ILE A 2 -69.79 -15.96 5.04
C ILE A 2 -68.38 -15.87 5.62
N ALA A 3 -67.45 -16.51 4.92
CA ALA A 3 -66.05 -16.66 5.29
C ALA A 3 -65.29 -15.32 5.21
N MET A 4 -64.47 -15.01 6.21
CA MET A 4 -63.42 -14.00 6.10
C MET A 4 -62.06 -14.70 6.15
N ILE A 5 -61.39 -14.69 5.00
CA ILE A 5 -60.02 -15.16 4.78
C ILE A 5 -59.07 -14.11 5.35
N HIS A 6 -58.38 -14.39 6.45
CA HIS A 6 -57.22 -13.59 6.86
C HIS A 6 -55.94 -14.17 6.26
N SER A 7 -55.41 -13.45 5.28
CA SER A 7 -54.13 -13.67 4.63
C SER A 7 -52.97 -13.40 5.60
N SER A 8 -52.27 -14.44 6.03
CA SER A 8 -51.01 -14.31 6.79
C SER A 8 -49.88 -13.95 5.83
N LYS A 9 -49.56 -12.65 5.72
CA LYS A 9 -48.40 -12.19 4.95
C LYS A 9 -47.12 -12.46 5.76
N ASN A 10 -46.24 -13.29 5.20
CA ASN A 10 -44.93 -13.64 5.72
C ASN A 10 -44.02 -12.39 5.84
N ILE A 11 -44.00 -11.81 7.03
CA ILE A 11 -43.23 -10.64 7.48
C ILE A 11 -41.72 -10.89 7.61
N ASN A 12 -41.26 -12.15 7.53
CA ASN A 12 -39.84 -12.50 7.72
C ASN A 12 -39.01 -12.34 6.43
N GLY A 13 -39.62 -12.49 5.25
CA GLY A 13 -38.93 -12.34 3.96
C GLY A 13 -38.62 -10.88 3.59
N THR A 14 -39.48 -9.93 3.99
CA THR A 14 -39.31 -8.51 3.67
C THR A 14 -38.27 -7.83 4.55
N ARG A 15 -38.06 -8.32 5.78
CA ARG A 15 -37.05 -7.78 6.73
C ARG A 15 -35.63 -8.20 6.34
N PHE A 16 -35.45 -9.46 5.90
CA PHE A 16 -34.17 -9.99 5.42
C PHE A 16 -33.69 -9.33 4.11
N MET A 17 -34.63 -9.04 3.21
CA MET A 17 -34.32 -8.39 1.92
C MET A 17 -33.90 -6.92 2.08
N ARG A 18 -34.47 -6.20 3.05
CA ARG A 18 -34.11 -4.79 3.32
C ARG A 18 -32.74 -4.68 3.98
N THR A 19 -32.41 -5.54 4.94
CA THR A 19 -31.09 -5.55 5.58
C THR A 19 -29.98 -5.92 4.59
N ALA A 20 -30.21 -6.89 3.71
CA ALA A 20 -29.25 -7.27 2.67
C ALA A 20 -29.00 -6.12 1.67
N ALA A 21 -30.05 -5.39 1.28
CA ALA A 21 -29.91 -4.24 0.38
C ALA A 21 -29.09 -3.09 0.99
N PHE A 22 -29.28 -2.77 2.27
CA PHE A 22 -28.46 -1.75 2.96
C PHE A 22 -27.00 -2.16 3.11
N ILE A 23 -26.73 -3.44 3.41
CA ILE A 23 -25.35 -3.96 3.53
C ILE A 23 -24.63 -3.91 2.18
N MET A 24 -25.31 -4.27 1.08
CA MET A 24 -24.75 -4.18 -0.28
C MET A 24 -24.46 -2.73 -0.70
N ILE A 25 -25.34 -1.78 -0.36
CA ILE A 25 -25.11 -0.34 -0.62
C ILE A 25 -23.92 0.18 0.19
N LEU A 26 -23.77 -0.23 1.45
CA LEU A 26 -22.63 0.16 2.28
C LEU A 26 -21.29 -0.41 1.76
N ILE A 27 -21.28 -1.64 1.25
CA ILE A 27 -20.10 -2.26 0.63
C ILE A 27 -19.71 -1.53 -0.67
N LEU A 28 -20.70 -1.17 -1.50
CA LEU A 28 -20.48 -0.40 -2.72
C LEU A 28 -19.94 1.01 -2.42
N LEU A 29 -20.40 1.66 -1.34
CA LEU A 29 -19.88 2.95 -0.88
C LEU A 29 -18.46 2.84 -0.28
N PHE A 30 -18.14 1.74 0.41
CA PHE A 30 -16.81 1.51 1.00
C PHE A 30 -15.72 1.19 -0.04
N SER A 31 -16.11 0.75 -1.23
CA SER A 31 -15.17 0.26 -2.26
C SER A 31 -14.32 1.37 -2.92
N TRP A 32 -14.60 2.65 -2.68
CA TRP A 32 -13.86 3.76 -3.31
C TRP A 32 -12.61 4.24 -2.52
N ALA A 33 -12.38 3.74 -1.30
CA ALA A 33 -11.26 4.20 -0.47
C ALA A 33 -9.89 3.55 -0.79
N GLY A 34 -9.86 2.45 -1.55
CA GLY A 34 -8.65 1.63 -1.72
C GLY A 34 -7.60 2.16 -2.71
N CYS A 35 -7.96 3.06 -3.63
CA CYS A 35 -7.08 3.40 -4.75
C CYS A 35 -5.98 4.42 -4.40
N ARG A 36 -6.14 5.22 -3.33
CA ARG A 36 -5.23 6.33 -3.03
C ARG A 36 -3.90 5.89 -2.43
N THR A 37 -3.88 4.81 -1.64
CA THR A 37 -2.67 4.35 -0.95
C THR A 37 -1.67 3.69 -1.90
N GLN A 38 -2.16 2.95 -2.91
CA GLN A 38 -1.30 2.25 -3.86
C GLN A 38 -0.45 3.21 -4.69
N SER A 39 -1.03 4.32 -5.16
CA SER A 39 -0.31 5.31 -5.96
C SER A 39 0.84 5.95 -5.16
N ALA A 40 0.61 6.28 -3.89
CA ALA A 40 1.63 6.87 -3.02
C ALA A 40 2.80 5.89 -2.78
N ILE A 41 2.52 4.60 -2.54
CA ILE A 41 3.57 3.58 -2.35
C ILE A 41 4.41 3.41 -3.62
N VAL A 42 3.75 3.34 -4.78
CA VAL A 42 4.44 3.21 -6.08
C VAL A 42 5.30 4.44 -6.37
N GLU A 43 4.78 5.64 -6.10
CA GLU A 43 5.52 6.89 -6.24
C GLU A 43 6.77 6.92 -5.36
N GLU A 44 6.63 6.66 -4.06
CA GLU A 44 7.74 6.61 -3.10
C GLU A 44 8.79 5.57 -3.49
N THR A 45 8.37 4.37 -3.89
CA THR A 45 9.29 3.32 -4.34
C THR A 45 10.04 3.74 -5.61
N SER A 46 9.34 4.36 -6.56
CA SER A 46 9.94 4.84 -7.81
C SER A 46 10.96 5.94 -7.55
N LEU A 47 10.67 6.84 -6.62
CA LEU A 47 11.54 7.93 -6.21
C LEU A 47 12.79 7.39 -5.52
N ALA A 48 12.64 6.48 -4.55
CA ALA A 48 13.77 5.86 -3.85
C ALA A 48 14.69 5.08 -4.81
N LYS A 49 14.11 4.32 -5.75
CA LYS A 49 14.88 3.63 -6.80
C LYS A 49 15.65 4.63 -7.67
N ASN A 50 15.01 5.73 -8.08
CA ASN A 50 15.66 6.77 -8.88
C ASN A 50 16.82 7.44 -8.14
N GLU A 51 16.64 7.73 -6.85
CA GLU A 51 17.67 8.32 -6.00
C GLU A 51 18.84 7.36 -5.82
N PHE A 52 18.58 6.09 -5.53
CA PHE A 52 19.63 5.06 -5.43
C PHE A 52 20.43 4.97 -6.73
N GLN A 53 19.75 4.89 -7.88
CA GLN A 53 20.42 4.85 -9.18
C GLN A 53 21.27 6.11 -9.42
N LYS A 54 20.68 7.31 -9.33
CA LYS A 54 21.38 8.55 -9.67
C LYS A 54 22.51 8.89 -8.71
N LYS A 55 22.30 8.70 -7.41
CA LYS A 55 23.26 9.12 -6.37
C LYS A 55 24.35 8.08 -6.16
N CYS A 56 24.00 6.80 -6.06
CA CYS A 56 24.96 5.76 -5.70
C CYS A 56 25.78 5.24 -6.90
N GLN A 57 25.36 5.49 -8.15
CA GLN A 57 26.17 5.18 -9.34
C GLN A 57 27.21 6.26 -9.69
N SER A 58 27.21 7.39 -8.97
CA SER A 58 28.02 8.56 -9.30
C SER A 58 29.54 8.35 -9.13
N CYS A 59 29.94 7.37 -8.32
CA CYS A 59 31.37 7.12 -8.02
C CYS A 59 31.86 5.75 -8.52
N HIS A 60 30.98 4.76 -8.68
CA HIS A 60 31.33 3.41 -9.11
C HIS A 60 30.07 2.67 -9.58
N LYS A 61 30.25 1.43 -10.06
CA LYS A 61 29.13 0.57 -10.43
C LYS A 61 28.18 0.37 -9.26
N LEU A 62 26.89 0.46 -9.56
CA LEU A 62 25.83 0.29 -8.58
C LEU A 62 25.69 -1.19 -8.17
N PRO A 63 25.80 -1.54 -6.88
CA PRO A 63 25.52 -2.89 -6.41
C PRO A 63 24.03 -3.25 -6.58
N LYS A 64 23.73 -4.54 -6.74
CA LYS A 64 22.34 -5.02 -6.77
C LYS A 64 21.75 -4.96 -5.35
N PRO A 65 20.48 -4.57 -5.14
CA PRO A 65 19.83 -4.60 -3.83
C PRO A 65 19.98 -5.94 -3.10
N ALA A 66 19.77 -7.06 -3.80
CA ALA A 66 19.94 -8.43 -3.27
C ALA A 66 21.39 -8.90 -3.03
N SER A 67 22.37 -8.00 -3.00
CA SER A 67 23.80 -8.38 -2.83
C SER A 67 24.33 -8.17 -1.41
N LYS A 68 23.50 -7.65 -0.50
CA LYS A 68 23.88 -7.29 0.88
C LYS A 68 22.69 -7.50 1.79
N THR A 69 22.94 -7.97 3.00
CA THR A 69 21.92 -8.06 4.06
C THR A 69 21.38 -6.68 4.43
N ASP A 70 20.19 -6.66 5.04
CA ASP A 70 19.54 -5.41 5.46
C ASP A 70 20.42 -4.59 6.40
N SER A 71 21.09 -5.26 7.35
CA SER A 71 22.04 -4.62 8.26
C SER A 71 23.26 -4.03 7.55
N GLU A 72 23.76 -4.70 6.51
CA GLU A 72 24.87 -4.18 5.72
C GLU A 72 24.45 -2.94 4.93
N TRP A 73 23.23 -2.92 4.37
CA TRP A 73 22.72 -1.75 3.65
C TRP A 73 22.63 -0.52 4.53
N VAL A 74 22.10 -0.64 5.74
CA VAL A 74 22.03 0.48 6.70
C VAL A 74 23.42 1.08 6.93
N VAL A 75 24.42 0.24 7.22
CA VAL A 75 25.80 0.69 7.48
C VAL A 75 26.42 1.31 6.22
N LEU A 76 26.20 0.72 5.05
CA LEU A 76 26.76 1.20 3.78
C LEU A 76 26.16 2.56 3.38
N VAL A 77 24.84 2.70 3.40
CA VAL A 77 24.19 3.96 3.01
C VAL A 77 24.58 5.08 3.97
N LEU A 78 24.68 4.81 5.28
CA LEU A 78 25.18 5.79 6.25
C LEU A 78 26.64 6.18 5.99
N ARG A 79 27.51 5.20 5.69
CA ARG A 79 28.94 5.44 5.43
C ARG A 79 29.17 6.25 4.16
N TYR A 80 28.46 5.95 3.08
CA TYR A 80 28.66 6.58 1.77
C TYR A 80 27.72 7.76 1.50
N GLY A 81 26.63 7.92 2.26
CA GLY A 81 25.62 8.95 2.02
C GLY A 81 26.20 10.36 2.04
N LYS A 82 27.09 10.66 3.00
CA LYS A 82 27.80 11.95 3.04
C LYS A 82 28.65 12.19 1.79
N LYS A 83 29.34 11.15 1.28
CA LYS A 83 30.19 11.25 0.08
C LYS A 83 29.35 11.43 -1.19
N ALA A 84 28.20 10.76 -1.25
CA ALA A 84 27.23 10.88 -2.35
C ALA A 84 26.33 12.12 -2.24
N LYS A 85 26.56 13.00 -1.24
CA LYS A 85 25.75 14.20 -0.97
C LYS A 85 24.26 13.88 -0.87
N LEU A 86 23.93 12.83 -0.12
CA LEU A 86 22.56 12.49 0.26
C LEU A 86 22.10 13.38 1.43
N THR A 87 20.84 13.78 1.41
CA THR A 87 20.16 14.30 2.61
C THR A 87 19.76 13.14 3.54
N ASP A 88 19.42 13.45 4.78
CA ASP A 88 18.98 12.43 5.74
C ASP A 88 17.71 11.70 5.26
N ASP A 89 16.79 12.42 4.61
CA ASP A 89 15.59 11.82 4.00
C ASP A 89 15.95 10.86 2.86
N GLN A 90 16.94 11.20 2.04
CA GLN A 90 17.42 10.34 0.97
C GLN A 90 18.12 9.09 1.52
N VAL A 91 18.92 9.25 2.58
CA VAL A 91 19.53 8.12 3.30
C VAL A 91 18.44 7.18 3.79
N LYS A 92 17.38 7.70 4.42
CA LYS A 92 16.27 6.90 4.93
C LYS A 92 15.52 6.18 3.80
N ARG A 93 15.10 6.89 2.75
CA ARG A 93 14.36 6.31 1.61
C ARG A 93 15.16 5.24 0.88
N ILE A 94 16.42 5.51 0.57
CA ILE A 94 17.29 4.54 -0.12
C ILE A 94 17.49 3.31 0.76
N THR A 95 17.69 3.48 2.07
CA THR A 95 17.86 2.35 2.99
C THR A 95 16.61 1.47 3.00
N VAL A 96 15.42 2.05 3.16
CA VAL A 96 14.15 1.31 3.11
C VAL A 96 14.00 0.55 1.79
N TYR A 97 14.22 1.23 0.66
CA TYR A 97 14.17 0.60 -0.66
C TYR A 97 15.10 -0.62 -0.76
N LEU A 98 16.33 -0.50 -0.28
CA LEU A 98 17.30 -1.59 -0.36
C LEU A 98 16.93 -2.77 0.53
N THR A 99 16.42 -2.53 1.75
CA THR A 99 15.99 -3.59 2.67
C THR A 99 14.72 -4.29 2.19
N GLU A 100 13.81 -3.57 1.52
CA GLU A 100 12.59 -4.17 0.95
C GLU A 100 12.84 -4.96 -0.35
N ASN A 101 14.03 -4.82 -0.96
CA ASN A 101 14.39 -5.42 -2.24
C ASN A 101 15.67 -6.28 -2.16
N ASN A 102 16.05 -6.69 -0.95
CA ASN A 102 17.21 -7.56 -0.69
C ASN A 102 16.86 -9.05 -0.89
#